data_AF-A0A6J4UYL6-F1
#
_entry.id   AF-A0A6J4UYL6-F1
#
_cell.length_a   1.000
_cell.length_b   1.000
_cell.length_c   1.000
_cell.angle_alpha   90.00
_cell.angle_beta   90.00
_cell.angle_gamma   90.00
#
_symmetry.space_group_name_H-M   'P 1'
#
loop_
_entity.id
_entity.type
_entity.pdbx_description
1 polymer ?
#
loop_
_entity_poly.entity_id
_entity_poly.type
_entity_poly.pdbx_seq_one_letter_code
_entity_poly.pdbx_strand_id
1 'polypeptide(L)'
;MTPVERLRHGIDTARDRLRQEVPADRDAAILALLRARDRIPYSPETEAPPDPITGRRLADPGSNLALRLCLGDVPPSPRLIPASGRPALDAWADRFLRECGAVAEAGVVLGHVESVLVRLADVGGTTHAWLATRRQPARWRERADIDWWAAWLARRSDPEARDDRTGRPDAGYGDPRDDATLQRPADVHVARMTYQLGYPLDAVLGGVTVQTYRDVVAILISRTLREHRQPGAGAMAETDLIPEIASVLAVDQSIVGRAVTALTLDRDNAVHHAAVPGVAAAPLVRIGSDQLAPSLYGLTTEPFLFLTREVRRRDATAYHNAAHLREDVFRSDLYALFADKRFVTSPGSLKLRRVDGDVRTDIDAAIFDRKSGTLALFELKSQDPFARSAAELDRQRDAFLYARRQVSGVLAWLKHHGADALLARIDARVAKTFRVQKVYSFVLGRHLAHLPDDGPPDHRAAWGTWPQVLRLLVGRPIRSTDANPLASLHTSLTRDRSLIGRQEDLPPRTIAVGTERLIVHPSYAAFQVSAGTDGRSGGPSIPVTM
;
A
#
# COMPACT_ATOMS: atom_id res chain seq x y z
N MET A 1 33.56 1.62 -15.50
CA MET A 1 32.16 1.37 -15.06
C MET A 1 31.88 2.28 -13.88
N THR A 2 30.89 3.16 -14.03
CA THR A 2 30.44 4.05 -12.94
C THR A 2 29.83 3.23 -11.78
N PRO A 3 29.72 3.78 -10.55
CA PRO A 3 29.07 3.07 -9.44
C PRO A 3 27.62 2.65 -9.76
N VAL A 4 26.90 3.46 -10.54
CA VAL A 4 25.52 3.16 -10.97
C VAL A 4 25.48 1.96 -11.92
N GLU A 5 26.37 1.94 -12.92
CA GLU A 5 26.48 0.81 -13.86
C GLU A 5 26.91 -0.47 -13.14
N ARG A 6 27.82 -0.38 -12.17
CA ARG A 6 28.24 -1.53 -11.35
C ARG A 6 27.08 -2.09 -10.55
N LEU A 7 26.32 -1.24 -9.86
CA LEU A 7 25.16 -1.66 -9.09
C LEU A 7 24.11 -2.34 -9.98
N ARG A 8 23.81 -1.75 -11.15
CA ARG A 8 22.88 -2.35 -12.11
C ARG A 8 23.38 -3.72 -12.60
N HIS A 9 24.65 -3.80 -12.99
CA HIS A 9 25.26 -5.06 -13.42
C HIS A 9 25.26 -6.13 -12.32
N GLY A 10 25.54 -5.75 -11.07
CA GLY A 10 25.49 -6.65 -9.92
C GLY A 10 24.08 -7.18 -9.64
N ILE A 11 23.07 -6.30 -9.73
CA ILE A 11 21.65 -6.69 -9.61
C ILE A 11 21.27 -7.69 -10.70
N ASP A 12 21.62 -7.41 -11.95
CA ASP A 12 21.27 -8.29 -13.08
C ASP A 12 22.00 -9.64 -12.98
N THR A 13 23.29 -9.64 -12.64
CA THR A 13 24.07 -10.86 -12.40
C THR A 13 23.49 -11.69 -11.26
N ALA A 14 23.10 -11.06 -10.14
CA ALA A 14 22.48 -11.76 -9.02
C ALA A 14 21.12 -12.36 -9.39
N ARG A 15 20.30 -11.65 -10.19
CA ARG A 15 19.03 -12.18 -10.71
C ARG A 15 19.24 -13.39 -11.61
N ASP A 16 20.22 -13.34 -12.49
CA ASP A 16 20.53 -14.44 -13.40
C ASP A 16 21.05 -15.66 -12.63
N ARG A 17 21.88 -15.45 -11.60
CA ARG A 17 22.29 -16.52 -10.68
C ARG A 17 21.09 -17.14 -9.97
N LEU A 18 20.25 -16.32 -9.33
CA LEU A 18 19.05 -16.81 -8.63
C LEU A 18 18.13 -17.59 -9.56
N ARG A 19 17.94 -17.14 -10.80
CA ARG A 19 17.17 -17.87 -11.81
C ARG A 19 17.73 -19.28 -12.07
N GLN A 20 19.05 -19.46 -12.05
CA GLN A 20 19.69 -20.75 -12.24
C GLN A 20 19.63 -21.66 -11.01
N GLU A 21 19.42 -21.09 -9.81
CA GLU A 21 19.31 -21.82 -8.54
C GLU A 21 17.91 -22.38 -8.28
N VAL A 22 16.90 -22.03 -9.09
CA VAL A 22 15.55 -22.54 -8.87
C VAL A 22 15.49 -24.05 -9.16
N PRO A 23 14.96 -24.87 -8.23
CA PRO A 23 14.81 -26.31 -8.44
C PRO A 23 14.03 -26.66 -9.71
N ALA A 24 14.33 -27.84 -10.28
CA ALA A 24 13.62 -28.33 -11.46
C ALA A 24 12.14 -28.61 -11.17
N ASP A 25 11.84 -29.14 -9.97
CA ASP A 25 10.48 -29.26 -9.45
C ASP A 25 10.00 -27.89 -8.95
N ARG A 26 9.35 -27.15 -9.86
CA ARG A 26 8.87 -25.79 -9.61
C ARG A 26 7.73 -25.75 -8.62
N ASP A 27 6.89 -26.77 -8.57
CA ASP A 27 5.74 -26.81 -7.69
C ASP A 27 6.20 -27.01 -6.25
N ALA A 28 7.13 -27.94 -6.02
CA ALA A 28 7.76 -28.13 -4.72
C ALA A 28 8.55 -26.89 -4.27
N ALA A 29 9.22 -26.20 -5.20
CA ALA A 29 9.92 -24.94 -4.92
C ALA A 29 8.95 -23.83 -4.50
N ILE A 30 7.84 -23.63 -5.23
CA ILE A 30 6.82 -22.63 -4.88
C ILE A 30 6.22 -22.93 -3.51
N LEU A 31 5.84 -24.19 -3.25
CA LEU A 31 5.32 -24.60 -1.94
C LEU A 31 6.33 -24.34 -0.81
N ALA A 32 7.63 -24.56 -1.04
CA ALA A 32 8.66 -24.24 -0.06
C ALA A 32 8.79 -22.72 0.18
N LEU A 33 8.71 -21.90 -0.87
CA LEU A 33 8.70 -20.44 -0.74
C LEU A 33 7.49 -19.94 0.06
N LEU A 34 6.30 -20.47 -0.21
CA LEU A 34 5.08 -20.10 0.51
C LEU A 34 5.20 -20.46 2.00
N ARG A 35 5.68 -21.67 2.33
CA ARG A 35 5.94 -22.06 3.73
C ARG A 35 6.95 -21.15 4.41
N ALA A 36 8.07 -20.85 3.74
CA ALA A 36 9.11 -19.98 4.29
C ALA A 36 8.57 -18.57 4.55
N ARG A 37 7.73 -18.07 3.65
CA ARG A 37 7.09 -16.76 3.76
C ARG A 37 6.03 -16.70 4.84
N ASP A 38 5.21 -17.74 4.99
CA ASP A 38 4.13 -17.77 5.98
C ASP A 38 4.68 -17.82 7.42
N ARG A 39 5.98 -18.11 7.61
CA ARG A 39 6.71 -17.95 8.89
C ARG A 39 7.11 -16.51 9.19
N ILE A 40 7.02 -15.59 8.23
CA ILE A 40 7.37 -14.18 8.45
C ILE A 40 6.27 -13.57 9.32
N PRO A 41 6.60 -13.10 10.54
CA PRO A 41 5.58 -12.51 11.40
C PRO A 41 5.02 -11.26 10.73
N TYR A 42 3.73 -11.27 10.40
CA TYR A 42 3.02 -10.05 10.05
C TYR A 42 2.58 -9.37 11.35
N SER A 43 3.42 -8.44 11.83
CA SER A 43 2.99 -7.49 12.83
C SER A 43 2.62 -6.19 12.12
N PRO A 44 1.33 -5.83 12.03
CA PRO A 44 0.93 -4.50 11.58
C PRO A 44 1.29 -3.43 12.62
N GLU A 45 2.02 -3.78 13.69
CA GLU A 45 2.43 -2.80 14.68
C GLU A 45 3.22 -1.67 14.03
N THR A 46 2.79 -0.46 14.40
CA THR A 46 3.20 0.84 13.88
C THR A 46 4.69 1.17 14.04
N GLU A 47 5.49 0.23 14.55
CA GLU A 47 6.89 0.37 14.97
C GLU A 47 7.87 -0.45 14.13
N ALA A 48 7.52 -0.79 12.88
CA ALA A 48 8.54 -1.24 11.94
C ALA A 48 9.70 -0.22 11.98
N PRO A 49 10.93 -0.67 12.28
CA PRO A 49 12.03 0.26 12.49
C PRO A 49 12.22 1.08 11.21
N PRO A 50 12.52 2.38 11.37
CA PRO A 50 12.82 3.22 10.22
C PRO A 50 13.98 2.62 9.41
N ASP A 51 13.92 2.77 8.09
CA ASP A 51 14.83 2.13 7.15
C ASP A 51 15.35 3.16 6.13
N PRO A 52 16.68 3.33 5.96
CA PRO A 52 17.25 4.27 4.99
C PRO A 52 16.97 3.91 3.52
N ILE A 53 16.40 2.73 3.21
CA ILE A 53 16.08 2.29 1.84
C ILE A 53 14.61 2.57 1.51
N THR A 54 13.72 2.25 2.45
CA THR A 54 12.26 2.19 2.24
C THR A 54 11.47 3.09 3.18
N GLY A 55 12.15 3.80 4.09
CA GLY A 55 11.57 4.61 5.15
C GLY A 55 11.09 3.80 6.34
N ARG A 56 10.52 2.62 6.07
CA ARG A 56 10.17 1.58 7.04
C ARG A 56 10.49 0.22 6.45
N ARG A 57 11.09 -0.64 7.26
CA ARG A 57 11.51 -1.97 6.81
C ARG A 57 10.34 -2.77 6.25
N LEU A 58 10.44 -3.16 4.98
CA LEU A 58 9.51 -4.10 4.37
C LEU A 58 9.75 -5.50 4.98
N ALA A 59 8.68 -6.17 5.39
CA ALA A 59 8.77 -7.51 5.97
C ALA A 59 9.25 -8.55 4.94
N ASP A 60 8.90 -8.37 3.67
CA ASP A 60 9.15 -9.33 2.60
C ASP A 60 9.36 -8.65 1.23
N PRO A 61 10.47 -7.92 1.03
CA PRO A 61 10.72 -7.20 -0.22
C PRO A 61 10.97 -8.12 -1.42
N GLY A 62 11.29 -9.40 -1.20
CA GLY A 62 11.82 -10.34 -2.21
C GLY A 62 10.86 -11.41 -2.71
N SER A 63 9.75 -11.70 -2.02
CA SER A 63 8.89 -12.84 -2.37
C SER A 63 8.29 -12.78 -3.76
N ASN A 64 7.80 -11.62 -4.21
CA ASN A 64 7.22 -11.53 -5.55
C ASN A 64 8.28 -11.78 -6.63
N LEU A 65 9.53 -11.34 -6.40
CA LEU A 65 10.65 -11.69 -7.28
C LEU A 65 10.91 -13.20 -7.24
N ALA A 66 10.94 -13.82 -6.05
CA ALA A 66 11.17 -15.24 -5.90
C ALA A 66 10.11 -16.10 -6.63
N LEU A 67 8.82 -15.76 -6.45
CA LEU A 67 7.71 -16.42 -7.13
C LEU A 67 7.79 -16.22 -8.65
N ARG A 68 8.10 -15.01 -9.13
CA ARG A 68 8.30 -14.75 -10.56
C ARG A 68 9.43 -15.60 -11.14
N LEU A 69 10.54 -15.76 -10.42
CA LEU A 69 11.66 -16.61 -10.88
C LEU A 69 11.26 -18.09 -10.93
N CYS A 70 10.37 -18.54 -10.03
CA CYS A 70 9.86 -19.90 -10.05
C CYS A 70 8.84 -20.15 -11.18
N LEU A 71 7.97 -19.17 -11.46
CA LEU A 71 6.92 -19.26 -12.47
C LEU A 71 7.39 -19.04 -13.91
N GLY A 72 8.56 -18.43 -14.12
CA GLY A 72 9.08 -18.09 -15.45
C GLY A 72 9.52 -19.29 -16.31
N ASP A 73 9.50 -19.11 -17.63
CA ASP A 73 9.74 -20.14 -18.67
C ASP A 73 11.20 -20.58 -18.85
N VAL A 74 12.05 -20.39 -17.84
CA VAL A 74 13.48 -20.67 -18.01
C VAL A 74 13.68 -22.18 -17.90
N PRO A 75 14.21 -22.85 -18.95
CA PRO A 75 14.45 -24.28 -18.89
C PRO A 75 15.37 -24.59 -17.71
N PRO A 76 15.09 -25.67 -16.95
CA PRO A 76 15.88 -26.03 -15.79
C PRO A 76 17.35 -26.16 -16.17
N SER A 77 18.23 -25.54 -15.39
CA SER A 77 19.67 -25.69 -15.58
C SER A 77 20.05 -27.16 -15.40
N PRO A 78 20.89 -27.76 -16.27
CA PRO A 78 21.34 -29.14 -16.12
C PRO A 78 22.21 -29.37 -14.87
N ARG A 79 22.61 -28.30 -14.18
CA ARG A 79 23.20 -28.37 -12.82
C ARG A 79 22.09 -28.67 -11.81
N LEU A 80 21.55 -29.88 -11.86
CA LEU A 80 20.56 -30.40 -10.92
C LEU A 80 21.18 -30.41 -9.52
N ILE A 81 20.69 -29.56 -8.62
CA ILE A 81 20.69 -29.90 -7.20
C ILE A 81 19.52 -30.86 -7.04
N PRO A 82 19.73 -32.17 -6.80
CA PRO A 82 18.63 -33.02 -6.39
C PRO A 82 18.23 -32.50 -5.02
N ALA A 83 17.08 -31.81 -4.94
CA ALA A 83 16.54 -31.42 -3.65
C ALA A 83 16.03 -32.70 -2.97
N SER A 84 16.93 -33.40 -2.29
CA SER A 84 16.65 -34.63 -1.56
C SER A 84 15.87 -34.31 -0.28
N GLY A 85 14.56 -34.09 -0.45
CA GLY A 85 13.59 -34.00 0.63
C GLY A 85 13.20 -32.58 1.05
N ARG A 86 12.06 -32.51 1.75
CA ARG A 86 11.43 -31.28 2.23
C ARG A 86 12.36 -30.35 3.03
N PRO A 87 13.22 -30.82 3.96
CA PRO A 87 14.11 -29.94 4.72
C PRO A 87 15.11 -29.18 3.84
N ALA A 88 15.62 -29.81 2.77
CA ALA A 88 16.53 -29.17 1.83
C ALA A 88 15.83 -28.06 1.03
N LEU A 89 14.58 -28.30 0.61
CA LEU A 89 13.76 -27.29 -0.07
C LEU A 89 13.41 -26.11 0.85
N ASP A 90 13.05 -26.37 2.10
CA ASP A 90 12.74 -25.29 3.04
C ASP A 90 13.99 -24.44 3.35
N ALA A 91 15.16 -25.06 3.52
CA ALA A 91 16.42 -24.34 3.69
C ALA A 91 16.83 -23.54 2.43
N TRP A 92 16.60 -24.12 1.23
CA TRP A 92 16.76 -23.39 -0.02
C TRP A 92 15.83 -22.17 -0.07
N ALA A 93 14.54 -22.35 0.22
CA ALA A 93 13.54 -21.28 0.17
C ALA A 93 13.91 -20.12 1.11
N ASP A 94 14.33 -20.41 2.34
CA ASP A 94 14.77 -19.39 3.29
C ASP A 94 15.97 -18.58 2.77
N ARG A 95 16.97 -19.26 2.20
CA ARG A 95 18.13 -18.59 1.57
C ARG A 95 17.70 -17.77 0.36
N PHE A 96 16.91 -18.38 -0.53
CA PHE A 96 16.47 -17.81 -1.80
C PHE A 96 15.64 -16.55 -1.60
N LEU A 97 14.71 -16.55 -0.62
CA LEU A 97 13.94 -15.36 -0.25
C LEU A 97 14.82 -14.23 0.27
N ARG A 98 15.83 -14.53 1.12
CA ARG A 98 16.77 -13.51 1.61
C ARG A 98 17.56 -12.88 0.48
N GLU A 99 18.07 -13.68 -0.46
CA GLU A 99 18.83 -13.19 -1.60
C GLU A 99 17.95 -12.40 -2.59
N CYS A 100 16.73 -12.89 -2.88
CA CYS A 100 15.75 -12.12 -3.66
C CYS A 100 15.41 -10.80 -2.97
N GLY A 101 15.30 -10.80 -1.64
CA GLY A 101 15.09 -9.61 -0.83
C GLY A 101 16.21 -8.60 -0.99
N ALA A 102 17.48 -9.04 -0.93
CA ALA A 102 18.63 -8.17 -1.14
C ALA A 102 18.69 -7.58 -2.56
N VAL A 103 18.39 -8.39 -3.58
CA VAL A 103 18.27 -7.91 -4.97
C VAL A 103 17.14 -6.89 -5.12
N ALA A 104 16.01 -7.12 -4.46
CA ALA A 104 14.87 -6.21 -4.47
C ALA A 104 15.20 -4.88 -3.78
N GLU A 105 15.79 -4.91 -2.58
CA GLU A 105 16.24 -3.72 -1.86
C GLU A 105 17.28 -2.92 -2.66
N ALA A 106 18.26 -3.59 -3.27
CA ALA A 106 19.23 -2.93 -4.15
C ALA A 106 18.56 -2.30 -5.39
N GLY A 107 17.54 -2.95 -5.95
CA GLY A 107 16.70 -2.37 -7.00
C GLY A 107 15.97 -1.10 -6.56
N VAL A 108 15.49 -1.03 -5.31
CA VAL A 108 14.92 0.19 -4.74
C VAL A 108 15.97 1.30 -4.65
N VAL A 109 17.18 0.99 -4.16
CA VAL A 109 18.28 1.96 -4.08
C VAL A 109 18.64 2.48 -5.48
N LEU A 110 18.76 1.61 -6.48
CA LEU A 110 19.02 2.02 -7.86
C LEU A 110 17.93 2.96 -8.39
N GLY A 111 16.65 2.66 -8.14
CA GLY A 111 15.55 3.55 -8.51
C GLY A 111 15.63 4.92 -7.83
N HIS A 112 16.04 4.97 -6.55
CA HIS A 112 16.27 6.25 -5.85
C HIS A 112 17.43 7.04 -6.45
N VAL A 113 18.50 6.37 -6.87
CA VAL A 113 19.65 6.99 -7.55
C VAL A 113 19.23 7.60 -8.88
N GLU A 114 18.44 6.87 -9.68
CA GLU A 114 17.90 7.35 -10.96
C GLU A 114 16.97 8.56 -10.77
N SER A 115 16.26 8.63 -9.64
CA SER A 115 15.45 9.79 -9.24
C SER A 115 16.23 10.91 -8.53
N VAL A 116 17.56 10.83 -8.46
CA VAL A 116 18.45 11.85 -7.84
C VAL A 116 18.30 11.95 -6.31
N LEU A 117 17.47 11.11 -5.67
CA LEU A 117 17.26 11.08 -4.21
C LEU A 117 18.44 10.48 -3.45
N VAL A 118 19.19 9.58 -4.08
CA VAL A 118 20.36 8.90 -3.51
C VAL A 118 21.60 9.20 -4.35
N ARG A 119 22.74 9.38 -3.68
CA ARG A 119 24.06 9.43 -4.32
C ARG A 119 24.83 8.14 -4.05
N LEU A 120 25.69 7.77 -4.99
CA LEU A 120 26.60 6.63 -4.86
C LEU A 120 28.06 7.11 -4.89
N ALA A 121 28.92 6.44 -4.12
CA ALA A 121 30.37 6.51 -4.28
C ALA A 121 31.00 5.14 -3.99
N ASP A 122 32.16 4.89 -4.58
CA ASP A 122 32.96 3.72 -4.25
C ASP A 122 34.08 4.12 -3.29
N VAL A 123 34.22 3.37 -2.20
CA VAL A 123 35.29 3.54 -1.20
C VAL A 123 35.85 2.17 -0.88
N GLY A 124 37.15 1.97 -1.13
CA GLY A 124 37.82 0.70 -0.84
C GLY A 124 37.20 -0.53 -1.53
N GLY A 125 36.62 -0.36 -2.73
CA GLY A 125 35.94 -1.44 -3.47
C GLY A 125 34.52 -1.75 -2.98
N THR A 126 34.01 -1.06 -1.98
CA THR A 126 32.60 -1.14 -1.54
C THR A 126 31.80 0.01 -2.13
N THR A 127 30.58 -0.23 -2.59
CA THR A 127 29.69 0.84 -3.03
C THR A 127 28.89 1.37 -1.84
N HIS A 128 28.96 2.67 -1.62
CA HIS A 128 28.22 3.39 -0.58
C HIS A 128 27.10 4.20 -1.22
N ALA A 129 25.95 4.23 -0.58
CA ALA A 129 24.79 5.02 -0.96
C ALA A 129 24.37 5.93 0.20
N TRP A 130 23.90 7.14 -0.07
CA TRP A 130 23.28 7.98 0.96
C TRP A 130 22.17 8.86 0.38
N LEU A 131 21.21 9.23 1.23
CA LEU A 131 20.18 10.21 0.87
C LEU A 131 20.83 11.57 0.59
N ALA A 132 20.60 12.08 -0.63
CA ALA A 132 21.13 13.35 -1.11
C ALA A 132 20.38 14.56 -0.56
N THR A 133 19.15 14.35 -0.09
CA THR A 133 18.24 15.41 0.34
C THR A 133 17.82 15.21 1.79
N ARG A 134 17.50 16.32 2.47
CA ARG A 134 16.88 16.26 3.81
C ARG A 134 15.39 15.88 3.76
N ARG A 135 14.80 15.85 2.56
CA ARG A 135 13.39 15.53 2.38
C ARG A 135 13.24 14.02 2.23
N GLN A 136 12.38 13.44 3.05
CA GLN A 136 12.03 12.04 2.89
C GLN A 136 11.30 11.83 1.55
N PRO A 137 11.58 10.73 0.85
CA PRO A 137 10.79 10.32 -0.31
C PRO A 137 9.29 10.25 0.03
N ALA A 138 8.44 10.79 -0.84
CA ALA A 138 6.99 10.82 -0.64
C ALA A 138 6.40 9.43 -0.32
N ARG A 139 6.84 8.41 -1.07
CA ARG A 139 6.41 7.02 -0.91
C ARG A 139 6.66 6.45 0.47
N TRP A 140 7.72 6.89 1.15
CA TRP A 140 8.01 6.45 2.50
C TRP A 140 6.91 6.93 3.45
N ARG A 141 6.55 8.21 3.35
CA ARG A 141 5.47 8.80 4.16
C ARG A 141 4.12 8.14 3.85
N GLU A 142 3.81 7.92 2.58
CA GLU A 142 2.55 7.29 2.15
C GLU A 142 2.46 5.84 2.64
N ARG A 143 3.56 5.08 2.60
CA ARG A 143 3.60 3.73 3.18
C ARG A 143 3.37 3.76 4.69
N ALA A 144 4.04 4.66 5.40
CA ALA A 144 3.87 4.81 6.84
C ALA A 144 2.43 5.17 7.24
N ASP A 145 1.78 6.01 6.44
CA ASP A 145 0.36 6.37 6.59
C ASP A 145 -0.56 5.16 6.36
N ILE A 146 -0.32 4.35 5.33
CA ILE A 146 -1.07 3.11 5.05
C ILE A 146 -0.89 2.10 6.19
N ASP A 147 0.35 1.86 6.62
CA ASP A 147 0.65 0.93 7.73
C ASP A 147 -0.05 1.39 9.01
N TRP A 148 -0.04 2.70 9.30
CA TRP A 148 -0.77 3.27 10.44
C TRP A 148 -2.28 3.02 10.34
N TRP A 149 -2.86 3.17 9.14
CA TRP A 149 -4.28 2.96 8.91
C TRP A 149 -4.66 1.48 9.11
N ALA A 150 -3.87 0.56 8.56
CA ALA A 150 -4.04 -0.87 8.78
C ALA A 150 -3.98 -1.23 10.27
N ALA A 151 -2.97 -0.71 10.99
CA ALA A 151 -2.82 -0.90 12.43
C ALA A 151 -4.01 -0.34 13.23
N TRP A 152 -4.53 0.82 12.81
CA TRP A 152 -5.69 1.44 13.45
C TRP A 152 -6.96 0.60 13.25
N LEU A 153 -7.20 0.07 12.05
CA LEU A 153 -8.32 -0.85 11.78
C LEU A 153 -8.18 -2.18 12.54
N ALA A 154 -6.95 -2.70 12.69
CA ALA A 154 -6.65 -3.86 13.53
C ALA A 154 -7.07 -3.66 14.98
N ARG A 155 -6.67 -2.55 15.58
CA ARG A 155 -7.08 -2.20 16.95
C ARG A 155 -8.59 -1.99 17.09
N ARG A 156 -9.31 -1.70 16.01
CA ARG A 156 -10.76 -1.46 16.04
C ARG A 156 -11.59 -2.74 15.84
N SER A 157 -11.09 -3.66 15.03
CA SER A 157 -11.80 -4.88 14.66
C SER A 157 -11.66 -6.00 15.69
N ASP A 158 -10.71 -5.86 16.60
CA ASP A 158 -10.41 -6.86 17.63
C ASP A 158 -10.20 -6.17 19.00
N PRO A 159 -11.28 -5.86 19.72
CA PRO A 159 -11.20 -5.22 21.03
C PRO A 159 -10.68 -6.17 22.12
N GLU A 160 -10.88 -7.49 21.98
CA GLU A 160 -10.44 -8.50 22.96
C GLU A 160 -8.92 -8.67 22.97
N ALA A 161 -8.25 -8.57 21.81
CA ALA A 161 -6.78 -8.52 21.74
C ALA A 161 -6.16 -7.32 22.50
N ARG A 162 -6.95 -6.32 22.93
CA ARG A 162 -6.47 -5.27 23.83
C ARG A 162 -6.34 -5.74 25.27
N ASP A 163 -7.17 -6.67 25.73
CA ASP A 163 -7.21 -7.15 27.11
C ASP A 163 -6.16 -8.24 27.38
N ASP A 164 -5.77 -9.02 26.37
CA ASP A 164 -4.74 -10.07 26.49
C ASP A 164 -3.34 -9.55 26.89
N ARG A 165 -3.08 -8.24 26.73
CA ARG A 165 -1.85 -7.61 27.26
C ARG A 165 -1.81 -7.56 28.79
N THR A 166 -2.91 -7.86 29.48
CA THR A 166 -2.98 -7.94 30.95
C THR A 166 -2.54 -9.29 31.52
N GLY A 167 -2.14 -10.25 30.68
CA GLY A 167 -1.43 -11.46 31.10
C GLY A 167 -2.29 -12.49 31.82
N ARG A 168 -3.61 -12.50 31.63
CA ARG A 168 -4.48 -13.55 32.16
C ARG A 168 -4.51 -14.71 31.15
N PRO A 169 -4.05 -15.92 31.50
CA PRO A 169 -4.15 -17.07 30.62
C PRO A 169 -5.62 -17.45 30.49
N ASP A 170 -6.16 -17.32 29.28
CA ASP A 170 -7.57 -17.53 29.01
C ASP A 170 -7.88 -19.04 29.00
N ALA A 171 -8.72 -19.47 29.93
CA ALA A 171 -8.99 -20.89 30.24
C ALA A 171 -10.17 -21.47 29.43
N GLY A 172 -10.49 -20.92 28.25
CA GLY A 172 -11.76 -21.20 27.58
C GLY A 172 -11.79 -21.13 26.05
N TYR A 173 -10.66 -21.29 25.35
CA TYR A 173 -10.73 -21.45 23.89
C TYR A 173 -11.38 -22.81 23.56
N GLY A 174 -12.56 -22.78 22.92
CA GLY A 174 -13.25 -23.96 22.41
C GLY A 174 -12.38 -24.79 21.47
N ASP A 175 -12.85 -26.00 21.11
CA ASP A 175 -12.09 -26.94 20.28
C ASP A 175 -11.52 -26.20 19.04
N PRO A 176 -10.18 -26.12 18.88
CA PRO A 176 -9.54 -25.47 17.76
C PRO A 176 -9.91 -26.03 16.38
N ARG A 177 -10.67 -27.14 16.35
CA ARG A 177 -11.20 -27.81 15.17
C ARG A 177 -12.61 -27.35 14.78
N ASP A 178 -13.28 -26.54 15.60
CA ASP A 178 -14.60 -26.01 15.29
C ASP A 178 -14.50 -24.87 14.25
N ASP A 179 -15.20 -25.03 13.13
CA ASP A 179 -15.21 -24.09 12.00
C ASP A 179 -15.68 -22.69 12.41
N ALA A 180 -16.59 -22.62 13.38
CA ALA A 180 -17.05 -21.35 13.94
C ALA A 180 -15.92 -20.58 14.64
N THR A 181 -14.94 -21.29 15.21
CA THR A 181 -13.81 -20.69 15.95
C THR A 181 -12.78 -20.05 15.01
N LEU A 182 -12.64 -20.52 13.76
CA LEU A 182 -11.70 -19.98 12.78
C LEU A 182 -12.30 -18.91 11.86
N GLN A 183 -13.63 -18.87 11.72
CA GLN A 183 -14.30 -17.83 10.95
C GLN A 183 -14.10 -16.44 11.55
N ARG A 184 -14.19 -16.31 12.88
CA ARG A 184 -14.00 -15.03 13.56
C ARG A 184 -12.61 -14.40 13.30
N PRO A 185 -11.48 -15.12 13.45
CA PRO A 185 -10.17 -14.62 13.01
C PRO A 185 -10.14 -14.16 11.54
N ALA A 186 -10.76 -14.90 10.63
CA ALA A 186 -10.81 -14.54 9.22
C ALA A 186 -11.59 -13.24 8.97
N ASP A 187 -12.76 -13.09 9.60
CA ASP A 187 -13.57 -11.87 9.54
C ASP A 187 -12.80 -10.66 10.10
N VAL A 188 -12.08 -10.86 11.20
CA VAL A 188 -11.20 -9.86 11.78
C VAL A 188 -10.10 -9.46 10.79
N HIS A 189 -9.45 -10.41 10.12
CA HIS A 189 -8.48 -10.09 9.06
C HIS A 189 -9.12 -9.30 7.91
N VAL A 190 -10.27 -9.72 7.40
CA VAL A 190 -10.95 -9.01 6.31
C VAL A 190 -11.36 -7.59 6.74
N ALA A 191 -11.86 -7.41 7.96
CA ALA A 191 -12.22 -6.11 8.51
C ALA A 191 -11.01 -5.16 8.59
N ARG A 192 -9.83 -5.68 8.94
CA ARG A 192 -8.55 -4.95 8.99
C ARG A 192 -8.08 -4.45 7.64
N MET A 193 -8.44 -5.14 6.57
CA MET A 193 -7.98 -4.89 5.21
C MET A 193 -8.98 -4.06 4.39
N THR A 194 -10.09 -3.61 4.98
CA THR A 194 -11.13 -2.82 4.29
C THR A 194 -10.60 -1.53 3.66
N TYR A 195 -9.51 -0.96 4.19
CA TYR A 195 -8.85 0.20 3.61
C TYR A 195 -8.34 -0.03 2.16
N GLN A 196 -8.13 -1.28 1.77
CA GLN A 196 -7.60 -1.67 0.47
C GLN A 196 -8.69 -1.69 -0.62
N LEU A 197 -9.96 -1.73 -0.23
CA LEU A 197 -11.11 -1.72 -1.13
C LEU A 197 -11.83 -0.39 -1.02
N GLY A 198 -11.61 0.49 -1.98
CA GLY A 198 -12.32 1.75 -2.07
C GLY A 198 -13.69 1.63 -2.74
N TYR A 199 -14.41 0.52 -2.67
CA TYR A 199 -15.66 0.32 -3.42
C TYR A 199 -16.85 -0.07 -2.52
N PRO A 200 -18.09 0.28 -2.90
CA PRO A 200 -19.29 -0.26 -2.26
C PRO A 200 -19.32 -1.79 -2.34
N LEU A 201 -19.97 -2.44 -1.37
CA LEU A 201 -19.99 -3.90 -1.27
C LEU A 201 -20.77 -4.57 -2.43
N ASP A 202 -21.76 -3.87 -2.97
CA ASP A 202 -22.56 -4.29 -4.12
C ASP A 202 -21.92 -3.96 -5.47
N ALA A 203 -20.81 -3.19 -5.50
CA ALA A 203 -20.12 -2.86 -6.73
C ALA A 203 -19.57 -4.12 -7.42
N VAL A 204 -19.78 -4.22 -8.73
CA VAL A 204 -19.33 -5.35 -9.55
C VAL A 204 -18.00 -5.00 -10.23
N LEU A 205 -16.96 -5.80 -9.97
CA LEU A 205 -15.63 -5.66 -10.52
C LEU A 205 -15.21 -6.97 -11.18
N GLY A 206 -14.95 -6.97 -12.49
CA GLY A 206 -14.63 -8.20 -13.23
C GLY A 206 -15.75 -9.26 -13.17
N GLY A 207 -17.02 -8.82 -13.07
CA GLY A 207 -18.19 -9.72 -13.01
C GLY A 207 -18.41 -10.40 -11.66
N VAL A 208 -17.84 -9.88 -10.58
CA VAL A 208 -18.00 -10.36 -9.19
C VAL A 208 -18.22 -9.16 -8.27
N THR A 209 -19.10 -9.26 -7.28
CA THR A 209 -19.32 -8.17 -6.32
C THR A 209 -18.16 -8.04 -5.34
N VAL A 210 -17.91 -6.83 -4.84
CA VAL A 210 -16.91 -6.58 -3.79
C VAL A 210 -17.20 -7.39 -2.53
N GLN A 211 -18.46 -7.57 -2.17
CA GLN A 211 -18.88 -8.44 -1.07
C GLN A 211 -18.43 -9.88 -1.31
N THR A 212 -18.69 -10.44 -2.50
CA THR A 212 -18.27 -11.81 -2.83
C THR A 212 -16.76 -11.97 -2.75
N TYR A 213 -15.97 -11.00 -3.22
CA TYR A 213 -14.52 -11.05 -3.05
C TYR A 213 -14.09 -11.08 -1.58
N ARG A 214 -14.73 -10.29 -0.72
CA ARG A 214 -14.44 -10.28 0.73
C ARG A 214 -14.77 -11.63 1.36
N ASP A 215 -15.90 -12.21 1.00
CA ASP A 215 -16.35 -13.48 1.56
C ASP A 215 -15.47 -14.65 1.09
N VAL A 216 -15.07 -14.67 -0.18
CA VAL A 216 -14.09 -15.63 -0.71
C VAL A 216 -12.76 -15.51 0.04
N VAL A 217 -12.25 -14.30 0.26
CA VAL A 217 -11.01 -14.09 1.03
C VAL A 217 -11.17 -14.56 2.48
N ALA A 218 -12.31 -14.29 3.14
CA ALA A 218 -12.56 -14.77 4.50
C ALA A 218 -12.52 -16.31 4.57
N ILE A 219 -13.18 -17.01 3.65
CA ILE A 219 -13.16 -18.48 3.60
C ILE A 219 -11.74 -19.00 3.36
N LEU A 220 -11.00 -18.40 2.42
CA LEU A 220 -9.62 -18.78 2.14
C LEU A 220 -8.70 -18.57 3.36
N ILE A 221 -8.87 -17.48 4.11
CA ILE A 221 -8.13 -17.25 5.36
C ILE A 221 -8.46 -18.31 6.40
N SER A 222 -9.76 -18.53 6.67
CA SER A 222 -10.23 -19.52 7.66
C SER A 222 -9.66 -20.91 7.36
N ARG A 223 -9.75 -21.33 6.10
CA ARG A 223 -9.18 -22.59 5.62
C ARG A 223 -7.67 -22.65 5.79
N THR A 224 -6.94 -21.65 5.31
CA THR A 224 -5.47 -21.62 5.39
C THR A 224 -4.98 -21.62 6.84
N LEU A 225 -5.69 -20.96 7.76
CA LEU A 225 -5.39 -21.00 9.19
C LEU A 225 -5.62 -22.40 9.79
N ARG A 226 -6.67 -23.12 9.37
CA ARG A 226 -6.93 -24.50 9.77
C ARG A 226 -5.79 -25.42 9.34
N GLU A 227 -5.37 -25.27 8.09
CA GLU A 227 -4.30 -26.02 7.44
C GLU A 227 -2.94 -25.74 8.09
N HIS A 228 -2.64 -24.49 8.45
CA HIS A 228 -1.39 -24.14 9.12
C HIS A 228 -1.26 -24.78 10.52
N ARG A 229 -2.39 -25.06 11.19
CA ARG A 229 -2.43 -25.78 12.47
C ARG A 229 -2.30 -27.30 12.31
N GLN A 230 -2.56 -27.83 11.12
CA GLN A 230 -2.51 -29.26 10.80
C GLN A 230 -1.49 -29.53 9.69
N PRO A 231 -0.21 -29.81 10.03
CA PRO A 231 0.83 -30.00 9.04
C PRO A 231 0.50 -31.16 8.10
N GLY A 232 0.16 -30.84 6.85
CA GLY A 232 -0.21 -31.84 5.84
C GLY A 232 -1.00 -31.28 4.66
N ALA A 233 -1.72 -30.17 4.86
CA ALA A 233 -2.43 -29.52 3.77
C ALA A 233 -1.45 -28.72 2.89
N GLY A 234 -1.38 -29.16 1.64
CA GLY A 234 -0.61 -28.53 0.56
C GLY A 234 -1.55 -27.93 -0.47
N ALA A 235 -1.09 -27.92 -1.72
CA ALA A 235 -1.89 -27.48 -2.87
C ALA A 235 -3.29 -28.10 -2.90
N MET A 236 -4.25 -27.35 -3.41
CA MET A 236 -5.65 -27.73 -3.52
C MET A 236 -6.03 -27.82 -5.00
N ALA A 237 -6.88 -28.77 -5.33
CA ALA A 237 -7.49 -28.81 -6.66
C ALA A 237 -8.43 -27.60 -6.83
N GLU A 238 -8.27 -26.83 -7.89
CA GLU A 238 -9.16 -25.70 -8.19
C GLU A 238 -10.59 -26.18 -8.48
N THR A 239 -10.69 -27.34 -9.13
CA THR A 239 -11.95 -28.06 -9.37
C THR A 239 -12.71 -28.45 -8.10
N ASP A 240 -12.03 -28.65 -6.96
CA ASP A 240 -12.68 -28.93 -5.67
C ASP A 240 -12.96 -27.66 -4.88
N LEU A 241 -12.01 -26.70 -4.91
CA LEU A 241 -12.09 -25.45 -4.16
C LEU A 241 -13.29 -24.59 -4.58
N ILE A 242 -13.54 -24.47 -5.89
CA ILE A 242 -14.60 -23.60 -6.41
C ILE A 242 -15.99 -24.09 -5.98
N PRO A 243 -16.39 -25.37 -6.18
CA PRO A 243 -17.67 -25.89 -5.70
C PRO A 243 -17.85 -25.77 -4.20
N GLU A 244 -16.80 -26.00 -3.40
CA GLU A 244 -16.85 -25.88 -1.94
C GLU A 244 -17.20 -24.46 -1.52
N ILE A 245 -16.45 -23.45 -2.00
CA ILE A 245 -16.71 -22.04 -1.67
C ILE A 245 -18.07 -21.60 -2.20
N ALA A 246 -18.45 -22.01 -3.41
CA ALA A 246 -19.74 -21.69 -4.01
C ALA A 246 -20.91 -22.23 -3.17
N SER A 247 -20.78 -23.45 -2.66
CA SER A 247 -21.75 -24.06 -1.76
C SER A 247 -21.88 -23.31 -0.44
N VAL A 248 -20.76 -22.90 0.16
CA VAL A 248 -20.77 -22.14 1.43
C VAL A 248 -21.44 -20.77 1.26
N LEU A 249 -21.14 -20.08 0.16
CA LEU A 249 -21.66 -18.74 -0.11
C LEU A 249 -23.05 -18.73 -0.76
N ALA A 250 -23.58 -19.89 -1.17
CA ALA A 250 -24.81 -20.01 -1.96
C ALA A 250 -24.79 -19.10 -3.22
N VAL A 251 -23.66 -19.11 -3.94
CA VAL A 251 -23.46 -18.37 -5.20
C VAL A 251 -23.07 -19.31 -6.33
N ASP A 252 -23.22 -18.85 -7.58
CA ASP A 252 -22.86 -19.63 -8.75
C ASP A 252 -21.34 -19.93 -8.80
N GLN A 253 -20.99 -21.17 -9.19
CA GLN A 253 -19.58 -21.60 -9.29
C GLN A 253 -18.76 -20.73 -10.25
N SER A 254 -19.36 -20.20 -11.33
CA SER A 254 -18.65 -19.31 -12.26
C SER A 254 -18.28 -17.98 -11.60
N ILE A 255 -19.06 -17.49 -10.64
CA ILE A 255 -18.76 -16.26 -9.89
C ILE A 255 -17.55 -16.51 -8.99
N VAL A 256 -17.54 -17.63 -8.26
CA VAL A 256 -16.41 -18.02 -7.41
C VAL A 256 -15.16 -18.28 -8.23
N GLY A 257 -15.27 -18.97 -9.38
CA GLY A 257 -14.15 -19.20 -10.29
C GLY A 257 -13.51 -17.89 -10.76
N ARG A 258 -14.31 -16.88 -11.12
CA ARG A 258 -13.79 -15.54 -11.44
C ARG A 258 -13.08 -14.89 -10.24
N ALA A 259 -13.64 -15.04 -9.04
CA ALA A 259 -13.05 -14.50 -7.81
C ALA A 259 -11.68 -15.14 -7.50
N VAL A 260 -11.63 -16.47 -7.47
CA VAL A 260 -10.41 -17.28 -7.28
C VAL A 260 -9.35 -16.92 -8.33
N THR A 261 -9.76 -16.84 -9.61
CA THR A 261 -8.84 -16.48 -10.69
C THR A 261 -8.26 -15.08 -10.47
N ALA A 262 -9.03 -14.10 -10.00
CA ALA A 262 -8.54 -12.73 -9.75
C ALA A 262 -7.64 -12.60 -8.50
N LEU A 263 -7.68 -13.60 -7.60
CA LEU A 263 -6.80 -13.73 -6.43
C LEU A 263 -5.57 -14.61 -6.70
N THR A 264 -5.42 -15.14 -7.92
CA THR A 264 -4.37 -16.10 -8.27
C THR A 264 -3.24 -15.44 -9.04
N LEU A 265 -2.02 -15.69 -8.57
CA LEU A 265 -0.79 -15.46 -9.32
C LEU A 265 -0.48 -16.71 -10.16
N ASP A 266 -0.20 -16.50 -11.43
CA ASP A 266 0.19 -17.51 -12.39
C ASP A 266 1.36 -17.02 -13.24
N ARG A 267 1.77 -17.82 -14.22
CA ARG A 267 2.84 -17.48 -15.15
C ARG A 267 2.54 -16.20 -15.94
N ASP A 268 1.30 -16.03 -16.38
CA ASP A 268 0.90 -14.95 -17.29
C ASP A 268 0.89 -13.59 -16.59
N ASN A 269 0.57 -13.57 -15.29
CA ASN A 269 0.51 -12.33 -14.51
C ASN A 269 1.69 -12.11 -13.56
N ALA A 270 2.60 -13.07 -13.40
CA ALA A 270 3.77 -12.96 -12.51
C ALA A 270 4.63 -11.71 -12.77
N VAL A 271 4.88 -11.39 -14.05
CA VAL A 271 5.66 -10.21 -14.43
C VAL A 271 4.97 -8.91 -13.98
N HIS A 272 3.64 -8.87 -14.03
CA HIS A 272 2.86 -7.70 -13.63
C HIS A 272 2.90 -7.47 -12.11
N HIS A 273 2.79 -8.55 -11.33
CA HIS A 273 2.75 -8.50 -9.86
C HIS A 273 4.13 -8.52 -9.20
N ALA A 274 5.21 -8.80 -9.93
CA ALA A 274 6.58 -8.75 -9.42
C ALA A 274 7.42 -7.61 -10.03
N ALA A 275 6.77 -6.59 -10.58
CA ALA A 275 7.45 -5.48 -11.24
C ALA A 275 8.22 -4.56 -10.27
N VAL A 276 7.75 -4.42 -9.02
CA VAL A 276 8.33 -3.51 -8.02
C VAL A 276 8.41 -4.22 -6.67
N PRO A 277 9.50 -4.03 -5.90
CA PRO A 277 9.61 -4.51 -4.53
C PRO A 277 8.48 -3.99 -3.63
N GLY A 278 7.99 -4.82 -2.71
CA GLY A 278 7.01 -4.42 -1.69
C GLY A 278 5.58 -4.19 -2.19
N VAL A 279 5.25 -4.63 -3.41
CA VAL A 279 3.86 -4.68 -3.89
C VAL A 279 3.11 -5.84 -3.25
N ALA A 280 1.78 -5.75 -3.31
CA ALA A 280 0.88 -6.72 -2.70
C ALA A 280 1.25 -8.18 -3.02
N ALA A 281 1.27 -8.97 -1.96
CA ALA A 281 1.51 -10.39 -1.96
C ALA A 281 0.39 -11.17 -2.68
N ALA A 282 0.73 -12.19 -3.46
CA ALA A 282 -0.26 -13.08 -4.06
C ALA A 282 -1.01 -13.91 -3.00
N PRO A 283 -2.36 -13.86 -2.96
CA PRO A 283 -3.17 -14.71 -2.07
C PRO A 283 -3.14 -16.19 -2.43
N LEU A 284 -3.23 -16.50 -3.72
CA LEU A 284 -3.13 -17.85 -4.28
C LEU A 284 -2.04 -17.88 -5.34
N VAL A 285 -1.34 -19.01 -5.47
CA VAL A 285 -0.34 -19.25 -6.52
C VAL A 285 -0.67 -20.54 -7.26
N ARG A 286 -0.72 -20.49 -8.59
CA ARG A 286 -0.91 -21.67 -9.43
C ARG A 286 0.38 -22.47 -9.53
N ILE A 287 0.31 -23.75 -9.17
CA ILE A 287 1.45 -24.70 -9.17
C ILE A 287 1.15 -25.95 -10.01
N GLY A 288 0.35 -25.78 -11.07
CA GLY A 288 -0.11 -26.88 -11.91
C GLY A 288 -1.29 -26.43 -12.76
N SER A 289 -1.80 -27.32 -13.62
CA SER A 289 -2.98 -27.02 -14.44
C SER A 289 -4.23 -26.76 -13.60
N ASP A 290 -4.40 -27.54 -12.52
CA ASP A 290 -5.57 -27.51 -11.64
C ASP A 290 -5.17 -27.42 -10.15
N GLN A 291 -3.97 -26.94 -9.83
CA GLN A 291 -3.46 -26.92 -8.46
C GLN A 291 -3.16 -25.49 -8.00
N LEU A 292 -3.74 -25.09 -6.88
CA LEU A 292 -3.57 -23.78 -6.25
C LEU A 292 -2.97 -23.94 -4.85
N ALA A 293 -1.92 -23.17 -4.58
CA ALA A 293 -1.31 -23.10 -3.27
C ALA A 293 -1.69 -21.76 -2.59
N PRO A 294 -2.32 -21.78 -1.40
CA PRO A 294 -2.60 -20.55 -0.67
C PRO A 294 -1.33 -20.00 -0.03
N SER A 295 -1.22 -18.67 0.02
CA SER A 295 -0.24 -17.96 0.83
C SER A 295 -0.94 -17.34 2.02
N LEU A 296 -0.69 -17.81 3.24
CA LEU A 296 -1.25 -17.18 4.43
C LEU A 296 -0.81 -15.71 4.51
N TYR A 297 0.46 -15.43 4.20
CA TYR A 297 0.97 -14.06 4.12
C TYR A 297 0.20 -13.23 3.08
N GLY A 298 -0.04 -13.76 1.87
CA GLY A 298 -0.81 -13.06 0.84
C GLY A 298 -2.25 -12.78 1.22
N LEU A 299 -2.90 -13.75 1.86
CA LEU A 299 -4.28 -13.66 2.32
C LEU A 299 -4.48 -12.70 3.49
N THR A 300 -3.48 -12.54 4.35
CA THR A 300 -3.62 -11.77 5.61
C THR A 300 -2.96 -10.39 5.59
N THR A 301 -2.32 -10.00 4.49
CA THR A 301 -1.66 -8.71 4.32
C THR A 301 -2.40 -7.79 3.37
N GLU A 302 -2.20 -7.93 2.06
CA GLU A 302 -2.70 -7.01 1.02
C GLU A 302 -3.50 -7.71 -0.11
N PRO A 303 -4.39 -8.68 0.19
CA PRO A 303 -5.06 -9.49 -0.83
C PRO A 303 -5.94 -8.66 -1.76
N PHE A 304 -6.55 -7.58 -1.25
CA PHE A 304 -7.45 -6.76 -2.06
C PHE A 304 -6.69 -5.76 -2.95
N LEU A 305 -5.47 -5.38 -2.56
CA LEU A 305 -4.59 -4.62 -3.45
C LEU A 305 -4.06 -5.50 -4.58
N PHE A 306 -3.76 -6.77 -4.31
CA PHE A 306 -3.47 -7.74 -5.37
C PHE A 306 -4.67 -7.89 -6.32
N LEU A 307 -5.86 -8.14 -5.76
CA LEU A 307 -7.11 -8.31 -6.49
C LEU A 307 -7.40 -7.12 -7.44
N THR A 308 -7.42 -5.91 -6.90
CA THR A 308 -7.77 -4.70 -7.67
C THR A 308 -6.79 -4.44 -8.81
N ARG A 309 -5.50 -4.74 -8.61
CA ARG A 309 -4.48 -4.69 -9.66
C ARG A 309 -4.75 -5.73 -10.75
N GLU A 310 -5.10 -6.96 -10.37
CA GLU A 310 -5.39 -8.01 -11.34
C GLU A 310 -6.66 -7.73 -12.14
N VAL A 311 -7.71 -7.24 -11.48
CA VAL A 311 -8.93 -6.78 -12.17
C VAL A 311 -8.61 -5.65 -13.15
N ARG A 312 -7.82 -4.64 -12.74
CA ARG A 312 -7.38 -3.54 -13.62
C ARG A 312 -6.56 -4.04 -14.81
N ARG A 313 -5.74 -5.07 -14.62
CA ARG A 313 -4.93 -5.68 -15.69
C ARG A 313 -5.81 -6.37 -16.72
N ARG A 314 -6.84 -7.09 -16.28
CA ARG A 314 -7.75 -7.87 -17.13
C ARG A 314 -8.79 -7.01 -17.83
N ASP A 315 -9.33 -6.02 -17.14
CA ASP A 315 -10.36 -5.12 -17.65
C ASP A 315 -10.11 -3.69 -17.16
N ALA A 316 -9.17 -3.03 -17.83
CA ALA A 316 -8.83 -1.64 -17.52
C ALA A 316 -10.05 -0.72 -17.71
N THR A 317 -10.89 -0.96 -18.72
CA THR A 317 -12.04 -0.11 -19.03
C THR A 317 -13.07 -0.14 -17.90
N ALA A 318 -13.49 -1.32 -17.46
CA ALA A 318 -14.44 -1.45 -16.34
C ALA A 318 -13.87 -0.85 -15.05
N TYR A 319 -12.58 -1.08 -14.78
CA TYR A 319 -11.90 -0.50 -13.61
C TYR A 319 -11.92 1.05 -13.62
N HIS A 320 -11.71 1.68 -14.78
CA HIS A 320 -11.77 3.14 -14.91
C HIS A 320 -13.22 3.65 -14.84
N ASN A 321 -14.18 2.96 -15.47
CA ASN A 321 -15.59 3.34 -15.41
C ASN A 321 -16.16 3.29 -13.99
N ALA A 322 -15.65 2.40 -13.15
CA ALA A 322 -16.01 2.28 -11.74
C ALA A 322 -15.33 3.31 -10.82
N ALA A 323 -14.55 4.27 -11.34
CA ALA A 323 -13.85 5.27 -10.52
C ALA A 323 -14.78 6.14 -9.67
N HIS A 324 -15.96 6.49 -10.18
CA HIS A 324 -16.96 7.28 -9.46
C HIS A 324 -17.43 6.58 -8.17
N LEU A 325 -17.55 5.25 -8.18
CA LEU A 325 -17.90 4.48 -6.99
C LEU A 325 -16.84 4.62 -5.88
N ARG A 326 -15.57 4.76 -6.27
CA ARG A 326 -14.47 4.99 -5.31
C ARG A 326 -14.49 6.39 -4.71
N GLU A 327 -14.95 7.36 -5.47
CA GLU A 327 -15.18 8.71 -4.96
C GLU A 327 -16.35 8.74 -3.99
N ASP A 328 -17.44 8.03 -4.29
CA ASP A 328 -18.64 7.98 -3.44
C ASP A 328 -18.36 7.33 -2.07
N VAL A 329 -17.58 6.23 -2.03
CA VAL A 329 -17.12 5.63 -0.78
C VAL A 329 -16.22 6.60 -0.01
N PHE A 330 -15.27 7.23 -0.69
CA PHE A 330 -14.37 8.17 -0.03
C PHE A 330 -15.13 9.39 0.54
N ARG A 331 -16.12 9.90 -0.19
CA ARG A 331 -17.03 10.96 0.26
C ARG A 331 -17.83 10.52 1.48
N SER A 332 -18.37 9.31 1.46
CA SER A 332 -19.15 8.75 2.58
C SER A 332 -18.30 8.60 3.84
N ASP A 333 -17.08 8.08 3.70
CA ASP A 333 -16.12 7.96 4.81
C ASP A 333 -15.77 9.34 5.39
N LEU A 334 -15.55 10.33 4.53
CA LEU A 334 -15.31 11.71 4.97
C LEU A 334 -16.50 12.26 5.76
N TYR A 335 -17.72 12.08 5.26
CA TYR A 335 -18.93 12.57 5.94
C TYR A 335 -19.20 11.86 7.27
N ALA A 336 -18.81 10.59 7.41
CA ALA A 336 -18.93 9.87 8.67
C ALA A 336 -18.14 10.52 9.82
N LEU A 337 -17.05 11.25 9.51
CA LEU A 337 -16.29 12.03 10.51
C LEU A 337 -17.04 13.27 11.01
N PHE A 338 -18.08 13.72 10.28
CA PHE A 338 -18.84 14.93 10.53
C PHE A 338 -20.35 14.63 10.67
N ALA A 339 -20.70 13.48 11.27
CA ALA A 339 -22.08 13.02 11.40
C ALA A 339 -22.97 13.84 12.37
N ASP A 340 -22.38 14.73 13.17
CA ASP A 340 -23.13 15.61 14.07
C ASP A 340 -24.04 16.57 13.28
N LYS A 341 -25.27 16.78 13.77
CA LYS A 341 -26.27 17.69 13.17
C LYS A 341 -25.80 19.15 13.06
N ARG A 342 -24.67 19.53 13.64
CA ARG A 342 -23.99 20.80 13.40
C ARG A 342 -23.52 20.95 11.95
N PHE A 343 -23.14 19.84 11.31
CA PHE A 343 -22.62 19.86 9.95
C PHE A 343 -23.70 19.62 8.91
N VAL A 344 -23.49 20.18 7.72
CA VAL A 344 -24.31 19.98 6.53
C VAL A 344 -23.40 19.53 5.42
N THR A 345 -23.67 18.37 4.85
CA THR A 345 -22.88 17.82 3.76
C THR A 345 -23.61 18.00 2.43
N SER A 346 -22.86 18.14 1.34
CA SER A 346 -23.46 18.11 0.00
C SER A 346 -24.04 16.73 -0.31
N PRO A 347 -25.15 16.64 -1.07
CA PRO A 347 -25.76 15.36 -1.43
C PRO A 347 -24.89 14.52 -2.39
N GLY A 348 -23.90 15.13 -3.04
CA GLY A 348 -22.97 14.51 -3.96
C GLY A 348 -21.99 15.56 -4.49
N SER A 349 -21.35 15.29 -5.62
CA SER A 349 -20.47 16.25 -6.27
C SER A 349 -21.23 17.47 -6.80
N LEU A 350 -20.63 18.66 -6.65
CA LEU A 350 -21.24 19.93 -7.03
C LEU A 350 -20.63 20.41 -8.35
N LYS A 351 -21.39 20.34 -9.44
CA LYS A 351 -20.95 20.82 -10.75
C LYS A 351 -20.97 22.35 -10.80
N LEU A 352 -19.81 22.98 -11.02
CA LEU A 352 -19.67 24.42 -11.15
C LEU A 352 -19.58 24.81 -12.63
N ARG A 353 -20.62 25.49 -13.14
CA ARG A 353 -20.66 26.00 -14.52
C ARG A 353 -20.08 27.41 -14.62
N ARG A 354 -19.50 27.73 -15.77
CA ARG A 354 -19.19 29.10 -16.19
C ARG A 354 -20.48 29.88 -16.44
N VAL A 355 -20.36 31.19 -16.52
CA VAL A 355 -21.46 32.09 -16.94
C VAL A 355 -22.00 31.68 -18.31
N ASP A 356 -21.12 31.17 -19.18
CA ASP A 356 -21.43 30.78 -20.56
C ASP A 356 -22.01 29.34 -20.69
N GLY A 357 -22.28 28.65 -19.56
CA GLY A 357 -23.01 27.37 -19.53
C GLY A 357 -22.14 26.10 -19.43
N ASP A 358 -20.89 26.13 -19.87
CA ASP A 358 -19.97 24.98 -19.78
C ASP A 358 -19.52 24.70 -18.34
N VAL A 359 -19.38 23.42 -17.98
CA VAL A 359 -18.83 23.03 -16.67
C VAL A 359 -17.38 23.49 -16.59
N ARG A 360 -17.07 24.33 -15.59
CA ARG A 360 -15.72 24.83 -15.32
C ARG A 360 -14.90 23.82 -14.52
N THR A 361 -15.53 23.24 -13.50
CA THR A 361 -14.95 22.27 -12.56
C THR A 361 -16.08 21.68 -11.72
N ASP A 362 -15.81 20.60 -11.03
CA ASP A 362 -16.60 20.04 -9.94
C ASP A 362 -15.97 20.33 -8.57
N ILE A 363 -16.74 20.07 -7.52
CA ILE A 363 -16.28 19.89 -6.14
C ILE A 363 -16.77 18.51 -5.71
N ASP A 364 -15.86 17.62 -5.34
CA ASP A 364 -16.19 16.22 -5.04
C ASP A 364 -17.00 16.10 -3.74
N ALA A 365 -16.70 16.93 -2.74
CA ALA A 365 -17.48 16.99 -1.49
C ALA A 365 -17.45 18.38 -0.85
N ALA A 366 -18.53 18.76 -0.16
CA ALA A 366 -18.58 19.96 0.68
C ALA A 366 -19.18 19.69 2.07
N ILE A 367 -18.67 20.40 3.07
CA ILE A 367 -19.15 20.34 4.46
C ILE A 367 -19.28 21.77 5.01
N PHE A 368 -20.47 22.15 5.46
CA PHE A 368 -20.74 23.42 6.12
C PHE A 368 -20.97 23.23 7.62
N ASP A 369 -20.26 23.99 8.44
CA ASP A 369 -20.43 24.04 9.89
C ASP A 369 -21.38 25.18 10.28
N ARG A 370 -22.58 24.83 10.73
CA ARG A 370 -23.63 25.80 11.14
C ARG A 370 -23.17 26.73 12.28
N LYS A 371 -22.28 26.26 13.17
CA LYS A 371 -21.87 27.00 14.36
C LYS A 371 -20.80 28.04 14.05
N SER A 372 -19.80 27.69 13.22
CA SER A 372 -18.71 28.61 12.88
C SER A 372 -18.94 29.37 11.58
N GLY A 373 -19.94 28.98 10.78
CA GLY A 373 -20.15 29.49 9.42
C GLY A 373 -19.04 29.09 8.45
N THR A 374 -18.27 28.04 8.76
CA THR A 374 -17.18 27.57 7.91
C THR A 374 -17.70 26.64 6.82
N LEU A 375 -17.32 26.89 5.57
CA LEU A 375 -17.53 25.99 4.45
C LEU A 375 -16.20 25.33 4.05
N ALA A 376 -16.15 24.01 4.12
CA ALA A 376 -15.02 23.21 3.64
C ALA A 376 -15.36 22.57 2.29
N LEU A 377 -14.46 22.70 1.32
CA LEU A 377 -14.58 22.14 -0.03
C LEU A 377 -13.46 21.13 -0.24
N PHE A 378 -13.78 19.96 -0.79
CA PHE A 378 -12.86 18.84 -0.90
C PHE A 378 -12.80 18.36 -2.34
N GLU A 379 -11.58 18.27 -2.86
CA GLU A 379 -11.23 17.45 -4.01
C GLU A 379 -10.75 16.09 -3.48
N LEU A 380 -11.38 15.00 -3.90
CA LEU A 380 -11.12 13.64 -3.45
C LEU A 380 -10.47 12.85 -4.59
N LYS A 381 -9.34 12.21 -4.32
CA LYS A 381 -8.63 11.40 -5.31
C LYS A 381 -8.43 9.99 -4.78
N SER A 382 -8.98 8.99 -5.48
CA SER A 382 -8.91 7.56 -5.11
C SER A 382 -7.96 6.80 -6.02
N GLN A 383 -6.66 7.09 -5.92
CA GLN A 383 -5.60 6.41 -6.70
C GLN A 383 -5.19 5.08 -6.07
N ASP A 384 -4.65 4.15 -6.87
CA ASP A 384 -4.02 2.93 -6.35
C ASP A 384 -2.77 3.29 -5.51
N PRO A 385 -2.55 2.65 -4.33
CA PRO A 385 -1.45 2.98 -3.42
C PRO A 385 -0.05 2.62 -3.96
N PHE A 386 0.05 1.70 -4.91
CA PHE A 386 1.33 1.19 -5.40
C PHE A 386 1.44 1.25 -6.92
N ALA A 387 2.26 2.17 -7.43
CA ALA A 387 2.64 2.22 -8.84
C ALA A 387 3.55 1.02 -9.21
N ARG A 388 3.35 0.43 -10.39
CA ARG A 388 4.16 -0.69 -10.90
C ARG A 388 5.44 -0.27 -11.61
N SER A 389 5.66 1.03 -11.79
CA SER A 389 6.85 1.60 -12.41
C SER A 389 7.01 3.06 -12.02
N ALA A 390 8.18 3.63 -12.30
CA ALA A 390 8.40 5.08 -12.19
C ALA A 390 7.41 5.86 -13.07
N ALA A 391 7.23 5.45 -14.33
CA ALA A 391 6.30 6.11 -15.25
C ALA A 391 4.83 6.04 -14.78
N GLU A 392 4.40 4.96 -14.13
CA GLU A 392 3.06 4.93 -13.54
C GLU A 392 2.94 5.87 -12.33
N LEU A 393 3.99 5.97 -11.51
CA LEU A 393 4.02 6.90 -10.40
C LEU A 393 3.90 8.35 -10.88
N ASP A 394 4.65 8.71 -11.92
CA ASP A 394 4.61 10.05 -12.49
C ASP A 394 3.20 10.39 -12.99
N ARG A 395 2.52 9.45 -13.65
CA ARG A 395 1.12 9.62 -14.05
C ARG A 395 0.17 9.77 -12.86
N GLN A 396 0.33 8.98 -11.81
CA GLN A 396 -0.50 9.10 -10.59
C GLN A 396 -0.29 10.45 -9.91
N ARG A 397 0.96 10.92 -9.86
CA ARG A 397 1.34 12.25 -9.37
C ARG A 397 0.70 13.35 -10.21
N ASP A 398 0.82 13.29 -11.53
CA ASP A 398 0.27 14.31 -12.43
C ASP A 398 -1.25 14.37 -12.34
N ALA A 399 -1.91 13.20 -12.25
CA ALA A 399 -3.35 13.11 -12.02
C ALA A 399 -3.77 13.73 -10.68
N PHE A 400 -2.97 13.56 -9.61
CA PHE A 400 -3.22 14.23 -8.33
C PHE A 400 -3.00 15.75 -8.41
N LEU A 401 -1.91 16.18 -9.08
CA LEU A 401 -1.58 17.59 -9.27
C LEU A 401 -2.58 18.34 -10.15
N TYR A 402 -3.33 17.64 -10.99
CA TYR A 402 -4.45 18.21 -11.73
C TYR A 402 -5.45 18.93 -10.81
N ALA A 403 -5.56 18.52 -9.54
CA ALA A 403 -6.38 19.20 -8.53
C ALA A 403 -6.02 20.69 -8.35
N ARG A 404 -4.79 21.13 -8.69
CA ARG A 404 -4.44 22.57 -8.71
C ARG A 404 -5.35 23.38 -9.64
N ARG A 405 -5.73 22.79 -10.79
CA ARG A 405 -6.65 23.42 -11.75
C ARG A 405 -8.07 23.45 -11.20
N GLN A 406 -8.52 22.39 -10.54
CA GLN A 406 -9.83 22.33 -9.89
C GLN A 406 -9.93 23.39 -8.78
N VAL A 407 -8.95 23.44 -7.85
CA VAL A 407 -8.88 24.47 -6.79
C VAL A 407 -8.92 25.88 -7.40
N SER A 408 -8.16 26.14 -8.46
CA SER A 408 -8.19 27.43 -9.15
C SER A 408 -9.56 27.74 -9.77
N GLY A 409 -10.22 26.73 -10.35
CA GLY A 409 -11.55 26.83 -10.93
C GLY A 409 -12.61 27.14 -9.87
N VAL A 410 -12.58 26.45 -8.73
CA VAL A 410 -13.50 26.63 -7.59
C VAL A 410 -13.33 28.02 -7.00
N LEU A 411 -12.10 28.45 -6.72
CA LEU A 411 -11.83 29.78 -6.18
C LEU A 411 -12.26 30.91 -7.13
N ALA A 412 -12.06 30.73 -8.43
CA ALA A 412 -12.54 31.68 -9.43
C ALA A 412 -14.07 31.72 -9.50
N TRP A 413 -14.74 30.57 -9.36
CA TRP A 413 -16.20 30.49 -9.29
C TRP A 413 -16.73 31.20 -8.04
N LEU A 414 -16.13 30.95 -6.87
CA LEU A 414 -16.48 31.61 -5.61
C LEU A 414 -16.31 33.12 -5.68
N LYS A 415 -15.25 33.61 -6.34
CA LYS A 415 -15.03 35.05 -6.54
C LYS A 415 -16.18 35.73 -7.30
N HIS A 416 -16.81 35.02 -8.24
CA HIS A 416 -17.87 35.58 -9.08
C HIS A 416 -19.26 35.41 -8.49
N HIS A 417 -19.57 34.26 -7.89
CA HIS A 417 -20.91 33.93 -7.41
C HIS A 417 -21.08 34.05 -5.88
N GLY A 418 -19.98 34.12 -5.12
CA GLY A 418 -20.01 34.13 -3.66
C GLY A 418 -20.17 32.74 -3.03
N ALA A 419 -19.75 32.62 -1.77
CA ALA A 419 -19.80 31.36 -1.04
C ALA A 419 -21.21 30.98 -0.58
N ASP A 420 -22.09 31.96 -0.32
CA ASP A 420 -23.49 31.69 0.02
C ASP A 420 -24.27 31.07 -1.15
N ALA A 421 -23.92 31.42 -2.39
CA ALA A 421 -24.48 30.76 -3.58
C ALA A 421 -24.10 29.28 -3.64
N LEU A 422 -22.90 28.93 -3.16
CA LEU A 422 -22.49 27.53 -3.04
C LEU A 422 -23.23 26.82 -1.91
N LEU A 423 -23.39 27.47 -0.75
CA LEU A 423 -24.18 26.94 0.36
C LEU A 423 -25.63 26.66 -0.06
N ALA A 424 -26.23 27.53 -0.88
CA ALA A 424 -27.58 27.32 -1.41
C ALA A 424 -27.69 26.08 -2.33
N ARG A 425 -26.60 25.67 -2.98
CA ARG A 425 -26.53 24.42 -3.76
C ARG A 425 -26.34 23.18 -2.88
N ILE A 426 -25.73 23.34 -1.70
CA ILE A 426 -25.59 22.28 -0.70
C ILE A 426 -26.94 22.04 -0.02
N ASP A 427 -27.53 23.09 0.55
CA ASP A 427 -28.82 23.05 1.21
C ASP A 427 -29.46 24.44 1.20
N ALA A 428 -30.53 24.60 0.40
CA ALA A 428 -31.23 25.87 0.23
C ALA A 428 -31.94 26.35 1.50
N ARG A 429 -32.32 25.46 2.43
CA ARG A 429 -32.95 25.86 3.70
C ARG A 429 -31.90 26.42 4.64
N VAL A 430 -30.75 25.75 4.75
CA VAL A 430 -29.61 26.22 5.55
C VAL A 430 -29.12 27.57 5.05
N ALA A 431 -29.02 27.77 3.73
CA ALA A 431 -28.60 29.04 3.13
C ALA A 431 -29.56 30.21 3.41
N LYS A 432 -30.81 29.98 3.81
CA LYS A 432 -31.73 31.06 4.23
C LYS A 432 -31.43 31.54 5.65
N THR A 433 -30.96 30.64 6.51
CA THR A 433 -30.73 30.90 7.94
C THR A 433 -29.29 31.29 8.25
N PHE A 434 -28.34 30.70 7.52
CA PHE A 434 -26.91 30.85 7.80
C PHE A 434 -26.18 31.56 6.65
N ARG A 435 -25.02 32.12 6.97
CA ARG A 435 -24.09 32.75 6.02
C ARG A 435 -22.72 32.12 6.12
N VAL A 436 -22.04 31.99 5.00
CA VAL A 436 -20.66 31.50 4.96
C VAL A 436 -19.72 32.61 5.41
N GLN A 437 -19.00 32.37 6.51
CA GLN A 437 -18.02 33.28 7.08
C GLN A 437 -16.61 33.04 6.53
N LYS A 438 -16.27 31.77 6.26
CA LYS A 438 -14.96 31.39 5.76
C LYS A 438 -15.02 30.14 4.91
N VAL A 439 -14.20 30.09 3.87
CA VAL A 439 -14.02 28.91 3.01
C VAL A 439 -12.63 28.32 3.22
N TYR A 440 -12.56 27.00 3.35
CA TYR A 440 -11.30 26.24 3.34
C TYR A 440 -11.35 25.18 2.24
N SER A 441 -10.28 25.09 1.45
CA SER A 441 -10.17 24.08 0.38
C SER A 441 -9.26 22.95 0.83
N PHE A 442 -9.59 21.74 0.46
CA PHE A 442 -8.86 20.52 0.77
C PHE A 442 -8.65 19.71 -0.51
N VAL A 443 -7.47 19.11 -0.63
CA VAL A 443 -7.19 18.09 -1.65
C VAL A 443 -6.73 16.83 -0.93
N LEU A 444 -7.58 15.81 -0.94
CA LEU A 444 -7.35 14.57 -0.21
C LEU A 444 -7.12 13.42 -1.17
N GLY A 445 -5.97 12.77 -1.03
CA GLY A 445 -5.73 11.47 -1.65
C GLY A 445 -6.15 10.34 -0.72
N ARG A 446 -6.72 9.28 -1.26
CA ARG A 446 -7.08 8.10 -0.47
C ARG A 446 -5.83 7.43 0.09
N HIS A 447 -4.79 7.33 -0.74
CA HIS A 447 -3.51 6.73 -0.39
C HIS A 447 -2.31 7.64 -0.68
N LEU A 448 -2.40 8.48 -1.72
CA LEU A 448 -1.27 9.26 -2.23
C LEU A 448 -1.57 10.76 -2.15
N ALA A 449 -0.68 11.52 -1.52
CA ALA A 449 -0.81 12.98 -1.45
C ALA A 449 0.53 13.72 -1.37
N HIS A 450 1.63 12.98 -1.29
CA HIS A 450 2.96 13.56 -1.12
C HIS A 450 3.68 13.50 -2.46
N LEU A 451 4.31 14.61 -2.85
CA LEU A 451 4.89 14.74 -4.17
C LEU A 451 6.37 15.10 -4.04
N PRO A 452 7.27 14.37 -4.72
CA PRO A 452 8.67 14.76 -4.80
C PRO A 452 8.83 16.00 -5.70
N ASP A 453 9.47 17.02 -5.13
CA ASP A 453 10.23 18.15 -5.70
C ASP A 453 9.71 19.01 -6.89
N ASP A 454 8.58 18.72 -7.57
CA ASP A 454 8.07 19.55 -8.70
C ASP A 454 7.08 20.67 -8.29
N GLY A 455 7.48 21.42 -7.26
CA GLY A 455 6.79 22.63 -6.80
C GLY A 455 5.75 22.38 -5.70
N PRO A 456 5.54 23.35 -4.79
CA PRO A 456 4.68 23.16 -3.64
C PRO A 456 3.23 22.89 -4.08
N PRO A 457 2.47 22.07 -3.34
CA PRO A 457 1.01 22.04 -3.49
C PRO A 457 0.42 23.45 -3.45
N ASP A 458 -0.73 23.66 -4.08
CA ASP A 458 -1.40 24.97 -4.06
C ASP A 458 -1.67 25.38 -2.62
N HIS A 459 -0.98 26.43 -2.14
CA HIS A 459 -1.02 26.88 -0.74
C HIS A 459 -2.39 27.39 -0.30
N ARG A 460 -3.32 27.59 -1.25
CA ARG A 460 -4.70 27.98 -0.99
C ARG A 460 -5.57 26.81 -0.53
N ALA A 461 -5.05 25.59 -0.58
CA ALA A 461 -5.71 24.39 -0.07
C ALA A 461 -4.79 23.62 0.89
N ALA A 462 -5.39 22.84 1.78
CA ALA A 462 -4.68 21.85 2.58
C ALA A 462 -4.65 20.51 1.83
N TRP A 463 -3.45 19.95 1.67
CA TRP A 463 -3.21 18.71 0.93
C TRP A 463 -2.81 17.60 1.89
N GLY A 464 -3.36 16.41 1.73
CA GLY A 464 -3.03 15.29 2.60
C GLY A 464 -3.66 13.96 2.22
N THR A 465 -3.26 12.91 2.93
CA THR A 465 -3.80 11.56 2.74
C THR A 465 -5.01 11.33 3.66
N TRP A 466 -5.86 10.36 3.31
CA TRP A 466 -6.95 9.94 4.19
C TRP A 466 -6.47 9.40 5.55
N PRO A 467 -5.45 8.51 5.63
CA PRO A 467 -4.84 8.13 6.90
C PRO A 467 -4.38 9.31 7.75
N GLN A 468 -3.82 10.35 7.12
CA GLN A 468 -3.38 11.55 7.83
C GLN A 468 -4.57 12.28 8.47
N VAL A 469 -5.68 12.44 7.75
CA VAL A 469 -6.93 13.00 8.29
C VAL A 469 -7.43 12.16 9.46
N LEU A 470 -7.52 10.84 9.28
CA LEU A 470 -7.94 9.93 10.35
C LEU A 470 -7.06 10.07 11.59
N ARG A 471 -5.73 10.09 11.44
CA ARG A 471 -4.80 10.24 12.56
C ARG A 471 -4.99 11.53 13.33
N LEU A 472 -5.13 12.64 12.61
CA LEU A 472 -5.35 13.96 13.22
C LEU A 472 -6.66 14.01 14.02
N LEU A 473 -7.70 13.32 13.56
CA LEU A 473 -9.01 13.29 14.22
C LEU A 473 -9.15 12.19 15.27
N VAL A 474 -8.42 11.08 15.18
CA VAL A 474 -8.37 10.06 16.24
C VAL A 474 -7.67 10.63 17.48
N GLY A 475 -6.59 11.37 17.31
CA GLY A 475 -5.91 12.04 18.42
C GLY A 475 -6.72 13.20 19.02
N ARG A 476 -7.64 13.77 18.25
CA ARG A 476 -8.52 14.87 18.69
C ARG A 476 -9.89 14.76 18.00
N PRO A 477 -10.80 13.92 18.53
CA PRO A 477 -12.13 13.74 17.95
C PRO A 477 -12.88 15.06 17.91
N ILE A 478 -13.65 15.29 16.84
CA ILE A 478 -14.47 16.48 16.68
C ILE A 478 -15.55 16.47 17.75
N ARG A 479 -15.63 17.55 18.54
CA ARG A 479 -16.63 17.75 19.58
C ARG A 479 -17.62 18.82 19.15
N SER A 480 -18.88 18.68 19.58
CA SER A 480 -19.92 19.71 19.38
C SER A 480 -19.52 21.06 19.97
N THR A 481 -18.69 21.06 21.02
CA THR A 481 -18.16 22.27 21.68
C THR A 481 -17.01 22.94 20.93
N ASP A 482 -16.34 22.28 19.97
CA ASP A 482 -15.21 22.87 19.25
C ASP A 482 -15.59 24.19 18.58
N ALA A 483 -14.69 25.16 18.59
CA ALA A 483 -14.94 26.46 17.99
C ALA A 483 -15.04 26.36 16.45
N ASN A 484 -14.02 25.79 15.81
CA ASN A 484 -13.97 25.63 14.35
C ASN A 484 -13.15 24.39 13.95
N PRO A 485 -13.77 23.19 13.96
CA PRO A 485 -13.07 21.93 13.68
C PRO A 485 -12.53 21.86 12.24
N LEU A 486 -13.24 22.44 11.26
CA LEU A 486 -12.79 22.48 9.86
C LEU A 486 -11.53 23.34 9.68
N ALA A 487 -11.49 24.53 10.29
CA ALA A 487 -10.28 25.36 10.29
C ALA A 487 -9.09 24.69 11.03
N SER A 488 -9.39 23.98 12.13
CA SER A 488 -8.39 23.25 12.89
C SER A 488 -7.79 22.11 12.07
N LEU A 489 -8.64 21.33 11.39
CA LEU A 489 -8.21 20.27 10.48
C LEU A 489 -7.36 20.82 9.34
N HIS A 490 -7.80 21.90 8.68
CA HIS A 490 -7.02 22.54 7.61
C HIS A 490 -5.64 22.94 8.11
N THR A 491 -5.56 23.64 9.26
CA THR A 491 -4.29 24.11 9.84
C THR A 491 -3.39 22.95 10.22
N SER A 492 -3.95 21.91 10.84
CA SER A 492 -3.20 20.71 11.22
C SER A 492 -2.66 19.97 9.99
N LEU A 493 -3.48 19.80 8.95
CA LEU A 493 -3.06 19.09 7.74
C LEU A 493 -1.93 19.84 7.01
N THR A 494 -1.99 21.18 6.93
CA THR A 494 -0.91 22.00 6.37
C THR A 494 0.39 21.92 7.17
N ARG A 495 0.32 21.66 8.49
CA ARG A 495 1.48 21.65 9.40
C ARG A 495 1.97 20.25 9.79
N ASP A 496 1.22 19.22 9.44
CA ASP A 496 1.46 17.86 9.93
C ASP A 496 2.79 17.30 9.44
N ARG A 497 3.51 16.68 10.38
CA ARG A 497 4.84 16.11 10.16
C ARG A 497 4.73 14.64 9.75
N SER A 498 5.72 14.16 9.01
CA SER A 498 5.85 12.74 8.65
C SER A 498 5.85 11.85 9.89
N LEU A 499 5.21 10.68 9.80
CA LEU A 499 5.30 9.61 10.79
C LEU A 499 6.69 8.98 10.88
N ILE A 500 7.52 9.19 9.86
CA ILE A 500 8.88 8.68 9.82
C ILE A 500 9.78 9.69 10.54
N GLY A 501 10.38 9.25 11.64
CA GLY A 501 11.34 10.04 12.42
C GLY A 501 12.55 10.49 11.60
N ARG A 502 13.32 11.45 12.14
CA ARG A 502 14.59 11.87 11.54
C ARG A 502 15.49 10.65 11.36
N GLN A 503 16.03 10.49 10.16
CA GLN A 503 16.84 9.33 9.79
C GLN A 503 18.31 9.49 10.21
N GLU A 504 18.73 10.70 10.59
CA GLU A 504 20.15 11.07 10.74
C GLU A 504 20.92 10.17 11.70
N ASP A 505 20.24 9.55 12.68
CA ASP A 505 20.83 8.69 13.70
C ASP A 505 20.72 7.18 13.41
N LEU A 506 20.21 6.79 12.23
CA LEU A 506 20.05 5.37 11.91
C LEU A 506 21.38 4.71 11.55
N PRO A 507 21.58 3.45 11.97
CA PRO A 507 22.75 2.70 11.53
C PRO A 507 22.70 2.48 10.01
N PRO A 508 23.85 2.51 9.31
CA PRO A 508 23.92 2.14 7.91
C PRO A 508 23.42 0.71 7.69
N ARG A 509 22.72 0.49 6.58
CA ARG A 509 22.25 -0.82 6.13
C ARG A 509 23.23 -1.43 5.15
N THR A 510 23.62 -2.67 5.35
CA THR A 510 24.37 -3.45 4.35
C THR A 510 23.41 -4.31 3.54
N ILE A 511 23.50 -4.23 2.22
CA ILE A 511 22.83 -5.12 1.26
C ILE A 511 23.91 -5.92 0.54
N ALA A 512 23.80 -7.25 0.54
CA ALA A 512 24.68 -8.14 -0.22
C ALA A 512 24.00 -8.54 -1.53
N VAL A 513 24.57 -8.15 -2.67
CA VAL A 513 24.02 -8.43 -4.01
C VAL A 513 25.03 -9.25 -4.79
N GLY A 514 24.88 -10.57 -4.75
CA GLY A 514 25.89 -11.47 -5.33
C GLY A 514 27.20 -11.39 -4.54
N THR A 515 28.29 -11.03 -5.21
CA THR A 515 29.61 -10.76 -4.60
C THR A 515 29.79 -9.30 -4.19
N GLU A 516 28.88 -8.42 -4.61
CA GLU A 516 28.95 -6.99 -4.33
C GLU A 516 28.33 -6.66 -2.98
N ARG A 517 28.89 -5.64 -2.31
CA ARG A 517 28.38 -5.11 -1.06
C ARG A 517 27.98 -3.65 -1.25
N LEU A 518 26.73 -3.34 -0.91
CA LEU A 518 26.17 -1.99 -0.93
C LEU A 518 25.89 -1.54 0.51
N ILE A 519 26.47 -0.42 0.94
CA ILE A 519 26.22 0.17 2.26
C ILE A 519 25.37 1.43 2.10
N VAL A 520 24.14 1.41 2.60
CA VAL A 520 23.17 2.51 2.52
C VAL A 520 23.15 3.29 3.84
N HIS A 521 23.60 4.53 3.79
CA HIS A 521 23.64 5.47 4.90
C HIS A 521 22.37 6.34 4.90
N PRO A 522 21.85 6.71 6.08
CA PRO A 522 20.67 7.57 6.14
C PRO A 522 20.95 9.02 5.70
N SER A 523 22.20 9.45 5.67
CA SER A 523 22.60 10.81 5.30
C SER A 523 24.06 10.87 4.85
N TYR A 524 24.43 11.98 4.20
CA TYR A 524 25.83 12.23 3.84
C TYR A 524 26.75 12.34 5.07
N ALA A 525 26.26 12.95 6.17
CA ALA A 525 27.03 13.05 7.41
C ALA A 525 27.34 11.67 8.00
N ALA A 526 26.36 10.76 8.00
CA ALA A 526 26.58 9.37 8.44
C ALA A 526 27.60 8.65 7.55
N PHE A 527 27.53 8.86 6.23
CA PHE A 527 28.54 8.35 5.30
C PHE A 527 29.95 8.88 5.61
N GLN A 528 30.11 10.19 5.86
CA GLN A 528 31.41 10.79 6.18
C GLN A 528 32.03 10.22 7.47
N VAL A 529 31.22 9.98 8.50
CA VAL A 529 31.67 9.36 9.76
C VAL A 529 32.16 7.92 9.50
N SER A 530 31.42 7.15 8.70
CA SER A 530 31.82 5.79 8.32
C SER A 530 33.10 5.79 7.47
N ALA A 531 33.22 6.69 6.49
CA ALA A 531 34.39 6.75 5.62
C ALA A 531 35.65 7.25 6.37
N GLY A 532 35.49 8.18 7.32
CA GLY A 532 36.59 8.73 8.10
C GLY A 532 37.15 7.76 9.17
N THR A 533 36.34 6.78 9.60
CA THR A 533 36.80 5.72 10.51
C THR A 533 37.63 4.66 9.78
N ASP A 534 37.30 4.36 8.53
CA ASP A 534 38.08 3.45 7.67
C ASP A 534 39.39 4.10 7.14
N GLY A 535 39.41 5.44 7.03
CA GLY A 535 40.50 6.21 6.41
C GLY A 535 41.69 6.59 7.29
N ARG A 536 41.84 6.06 8.52
CA ARG A 536 43.06 6.27 9.35
C ARG A 536 44.33 5.58 8.80
N SER A 537 44.28 5.08 7.57
CA SER A 537 45.43 4.73 6.72
C SER A 537 45.44 5.53 5.41
N GLY A 538 45.83 6.81 5.46
CA GLY A 538 46.49 7.56 4.37
C GLY A 538 45.79 7.80 3.00
N GLY A 539 45.03 8.90 2.89
CA GLY A 539 44.77 9.71 1.66
C GLY A 539 43.64 9.26 0.70
N PRO A 540 43.30 10.00 -0.38
CA PRO A 540 43.36 11.44 -0.68
C PRO A 540 41.96 12.13 -0.70
N SER A 541 41.94 13.46 -0.75
CA SER A 541 40.74 14.31 -0.77
C SER A 541 39.89 14.13 -2.04
N ILE A 542 38.62 13.72 -1.90
CA ILE A 542 37.66 13.65 -3.02
C ILE A 542 37.15 15.07 -3.34
N PRO A 543 37.20 15.54 -4.60
CA PRO A 543 36.65 16.84 -4.97
C PRO A 543 35.12 16.80 -4.91
N VAL A 544 34.53 17.61 -4.03
CA VAL A 544 33.08 17.86 -4.02
C VAL A 544 32.76 18.78 -5.19
N THR A 545 32.21 18.23 -6.27
CA THR A 545 31.52 19.03 -7.28
C THR A 545 30.07 19.18 -6.80
N MET A 546 29.69 20.41 -6.42
CA MET A 546 28.32 20.77 -6.01
C MET A 546 27.36 20.73 -7.18
#